data_AF-S4RMW9-F1
#
_entry.id   AF-S4RMW9-F1
#
_cell.length_a   1.000
_cell.length_b   1.000
_cell.length_c   1.000
_cell.angle_alpha   90.00
_cell.angle_beta   90.00
_cell.angle_gamma   90.00
#
_symmetry.space_group_name_H-M   'P 1'
#
loop_
_entity.id
_entity.type
_entity.pdbx_description
1 polymer ?
#
loop_
_entity_poly.entity_id
_entity_poly.type
_entity_poly.pdbx_seq_one_letter_code
_entity_poly.pdbx_strand_id
1 'polypeptide(L)'
;REAPVDCSVTKRAKAAASGGGDASQLGYGYVEEKGSPPPPNMTTNEKRVIVPADPMLWSAEHVRQWLDWAVKEYALVSVEAPLFHSLDGKDLCKMTKEDMAQLTSAYNADMLLSHLNYLRES
;
A
#
# COMPACT_ATOMS: atom_id res chain seq x y z
N ARG A 1 32.87 23.11 15.43
CA ARG A 1 33.81 23.94 14.64
C ARG A 1 33.19 24.07 13.26
N GLU A 2 32.23 24.99 13.12
CA GLU A 2 31.57 25.27 11.86
C GLU A 2 32.38 26.34 11.11
N ALA A 3 32.54 26.11 9.81
CA ALA A 3 33.34 26.93 8.89
C ALA A 3 32.38 27.87 8.10
N PRO A 4 32.88 28.96 7.49
CA PRO A 4 32.48 30.31 7.84
C PRO A 4 31.58 30.99 6.81
N VAL A 5 30.84 32.00 7.29
CA VAL A 5 30.09 32.97 6.50
C VAL A 5 31.05 33.79 5.63
N ASP A 6 30.84 33.80 4.31
CA ASP A 6 31.51 34.75 3.44
C ASP A 6 30.55 35.85 2.98
N CYS A 7 31.10 37.05 3.11
CA CYS A 7 30.46 38.33 3.01
C CYS A 7 30.21 38.70 1.56
N SER A 8 29.14 39.43 1.28
CA SER A 8 29.10 40.29 0.10
C SER A 8 28.58 41.65 0.51
N VAL A 9 29.53 42.52 0.86
CA VAL A 9 29.29 43.96 0.98
C VAL A 9 29.24 44.52 -0.44
N THR A 10 28.15 45.19 -0.81
CA THR A 10 28.21 46.21 -1.86
C THR A 10 27.39 47.44 -1.43
N LYS A 11 27.88 48.59 -1.85
CA LYS A 11 27.90 49.89 -1.19
C LYS A 11 26.79 50.83 -1.72
N ARG A 12 26.06 51.45 -0.78
CA ARG A 12 25.41 52.78 -0.72
C ARG A 12 24.86 53.44 -2.02
N ALA A 13 23.62 53.96 -1.92
CA ALA A 13 23.33 55.42 -1.91
C ALA A 13 21.84 55.76 -1.58
N LYS A 14 21.66 56.76 -0.71
CA LYS A 14 20.59 57.80 -0.53
C LYS A 14 19.27 57.70 -1.35
N ALA A 15 18.06 58.06 -0.86
CA ALA A 15 17.66 59.02 0.17
C ALA A 15 16.15 58.89 0.56
N ALA A 16 15.81 59.61 1.64
CA ALA A 16 14.55 60.29 1.96
C ALA A 16 13.43 59.48 2.66
N ALA A 17 12.74 60.22 3.52
CA ALA A 17 12.12 59.76 4.76
C ALA A 17 10.59 59.83 4.72
N SER A 18 9.99 58.89 5.44
CA SER A 18 8.65 58.93 6.04
C SER A 18 8.59 57.65 6.90
N GLY A 19 8.43 57.66 8.22
CA GLY A 19 7.59 58.49 9.04
C GLY A 19 6.60 57.56 9.74
N GLY A 20 6.98 57.06 10.92
CA GLY A 20 6.09 56.58 11.98
C GLY A 20 5.47 55.17 11.83
N GLY A 21 5.54 54.39 12.92
CA GLY A 21 4.53 53.37 13.21
C GLY A 21 5.04 51.98 13.56
N ASP A 22 5.33 51.79 14.84
CA ASP A 22 5.09 50.62 15.69
C ASP A 22 5.60 49.20 15.33
N ALA A 23 6.02 48.54 16.39
CA ALA A 23 6.62 47.23 16.42
C ALA A 23 5.61 46.10 16.22
N SER A 24 6.13 44.95 15.79
CA SER A 24 5.60 43.62 16.09
C SER A 24 4.35 43.19 15.32
N GLN A 25 4.51 42.24 14.41
CA GLN A 25 3.97 40.87 14.52
C GLN A 25 3.75 40.27 13.13
N LEU A 26 4.56 39.25 12.84
CA LEU A 26 4.40 38.33 11.72
C LEU A 26 3.10 37.52 11.96
N GLY A 27 2.03 37.89 11.26
CA GLY A 27 0.82 37.09 11.15
C GLY A 27 0.71 36.49 9.75
N TYR A 28 1.29 35.31 9.53
CA TYR A 28 0.98 34.52 8.34
C TYR A 28 -0.42 33.91 8.52
N GLY A 29 -1.44 34.62 8.06
CA GLY A 29 -2.80 34.10 7.93
C GLY A 29 -2.92 33.30 6.63
N TYR A 30 -2.89 31.97 6.74
CA TYR A 30 -3.24 31.07 5.65
C TYR A 30 -4.75 31.21 5.37
N VAL A 31 -5.11 31.56 4.15
CA VAL A 31 -6.49 31.49 3.65
C VAL A 31 -6.67 30.13 2.98
N GLU A 32 -7.59 29.29 3.45
CA GLU A 32 -8.20 28.21 2.66
C GLU A 32 -9.41 27.68 3.44
N GLU A 33 -10.65 28.02 3.05
CA GLU A 33 -11.47 27.45 1.96
C GLU A 33 -12.17 26.16 2.37
N LYS A 34 -13.38 25.99 1.84
CA LYS A 34 -14.45 25.15 2.38
C LYS A 34 -14.15 23.66 2.17
N GLY A 35 -14.64 22.86 3.13
CA GLY A 35 -15.27 21.57 2.90
C GLY A 35 -14.55 20.56 2.01
N SER A 36 -13.93 19.57 2.64
CA SER A 36 -13.85 18.21 2.09
C SER A 36 -13.81 17.20 3.23
N PRO A 37 -14.66 16.14 3.23
CA PRO A 37 -14.40 14.98 4.08
C PRO A 37 -13.02 14.38 3.70
N PRO A 38 -12.33 13.69 4.63
CA PRO A 38 -11.06 13.04 4.29
C PRO A 38 -11.28 12.09 3.10
N PRO A 39 -10.36 12.07 2.12
CA PRO A 39 -10.49 11.15 1.00
C PRO A 39 -10.47 9.71 1.53
N PRO A 40 -11.36 8.83 1.04
CA PRO A 40 -11.36 7.43 1.42
C PRO A 40 -10.07 6.80 0.88
N ASN A 41 -9.28 6.18 1.76
CA ASN A 41 -8.16 5.28 1.43
C ASN A 41 -7.54 5.48 0.03
N MET A 42 -6.61 6.42 -0.11
CA MET A 42 -5.75 6.50 -1.30
C MET A 42 -4.80 5.31 -1.30
N THR A 43 -5.29 4.21 -1.86
CA THR A 43 -4.50 3.12 -2.40
C THR A 43 -3.61 3.71 -3.51
N THR A 44 -2.35 3.97 -3.18
CA THR A 44 -1.33 4.40 -4.14
C THR A 44 -1.09 3.29 -5.15
N ASN A 45 -1.60 3.52 -6.35
CA ASN A 45 -1.37 2.80 -7.60
C ASN A 45 0.13 2.67 -7.93
N GLU A 46 0.69 1.45 -7.89
CA GLU A 46 1.83 0.97 -8.72
C GLU A 46 1.78 -0.56 -8.86
N LYS A 47 1.02 -1.10 -9.83
CA LYS A 47 1.17 -2.42 -10.50
C LYS A 47 1.83 -3.57 -9.71
N ARG A 48 1.45 -3.76 -8.46
CA ARG A 48 1.66 -4.99 -7.70
C ARG A 48 0.27 -5.47 -7.37
N VAL A 49 0.00 -6.76 -7.58
CA VAL A 49 -1.21 -7.38 -7.07
C VAL A 49 -1.17 -7.16 -5.56
N ILE A 50 -1.87 -6.13 -5.06
CA ILE A 50 -2.02 -5.90 -3.63
C ILE A 50 -3.13 -6.86 -3.18
N VAL A 51 -2.85 -8.16 -3.28
CA VAL A 51 -3.59 -9.10 -2.44
C VAL A 51 -3.39 -8.59 -1.01
N PRO A 52 -4.47 -8.30 -0.27
CA PRO A 52 -4.35 -7.95 1.14
C PRO A 52 -3.40 -8.93 1.83
N ALA A 53 -2.51 -8.46 2.69
CA ALA A 53 -1.56 -9.36 3.37
C ALA A 53 -2.30 -10.46 4.14
N ASP A 54 -3.50 -10.14 4.65
CA ASP A 54 -4.40 -11.10 5.26
C ASP A 54 -5.26 -11.84 4.22
N PRO A 55 -5.08 -13.16 4.04
CA PRO A 55 -5.89 -13.95 3.12
C PRO A 55 -7.38 -14.00 3.51
N MET A 56 -7.76 -13.68 4.75
CA MET A 56 -9.17 -13.57 5.15
C MET A 56 -9.90 -12.38 4.49
N LEU A 57 -9.14 -11.41 3.96
CA LEU A 57 -9.68 -10.23 3.28
C LEU A 57 -9.71 -10.40 1.74
N TRP A 58 -9.34 -11.57 1.23
CA TRP A 58 -9.33 -11.81 -0.21
C TRP A 58 -10.74 -11.91 -0.78
N SER A 59 -10.96 -11.27 -1.93
CA SER A 59 -12.11 -11.51 -2.79
C SER A 59 -11.81 -12.69 -3.72
N ALA A 60 -12.81 -13.18 -4.45
CA ALA A 60 -12.59 -14.21 -5.46
C ALA A 60 -11.58 -13.82 -6.56
N GLU A 61 -11.48 -12.51 -6.88
CA GLU A 61 -10.45 -12.00 -7.79
C GLU A 61 -9.04 -12.09 -7.19
N HIS A 62 -8.91 -11.81 -5.90
CA HIS A 62 -7.64 -11.94 -5.17
C HIS A 62 -7.18 -13.39 -5.09
N VAL A 63 -8.10 -14.33 -4.77
CA VAL A 63 -7.82 -15.77 -4.76
C VAL A 63 -7.30 -16.25 -6.12
N ARG A 64 -7.93 -15.80 -7.21
CA ARG A 64 -7.48 -16.14 -8.57
C ARG A 64 -6.08 -15.65 -8.89
N GLN A 65 -5.79 -14.39 -8.58
CA GLN A 65 -4.46 -13.82 -8.81
C GLN A 65 -3.39 -14.54 -7.99
N TRP A 66 -3.69 -14.85 -6.73
CA TRP A 66 -2.79 -15.63 -5.89
C TRP A 66 -2.56 -17.04 -6.44
N LEU A 67 -3.62 -17.73 -6.88
CA LEU A 67 -3.52 -19.08 -7.43
C LEU A 67 -2.69 -19.11 -8.72
N ASP A 68 -2.90 -18.16 -9.63
CA ASP A 68 -2.10 -18.03 -10.86
C ASP A 68 -0.63 -17.75 -10.55
N TRP A 69 -0.35 -16.91 -9.54
CA TRP A 69 1.01 -16.70 -9.05
C TRP A 69 1.59 -17.99 -8.46
N ALA A 70 0.89 -18.67 -7.55
CA ALA A 70 1.36 -19.87 -6.88
C ALA A 70 1.65 -21.01 -7.86
N VAL A 71 0.82 -21.16 -8.90
CA VAL A 71 1.05 -22.13 -9.99
C VAL A 71 2.36 -21.85 -10.70
N LYS A 72 2.68 -20.58 -10.98
CA LYS A 72 3.93 -20.18 -11.65
C LYS A 72 5.14 -20.28 -10.73
N GLU A 73 5.01 -19.82 -9.49
CA GLU A 73 6.09 -19.79 -8.49
C GLU A 73 6.51 -21.20 -8.09
N TYR A 74 5.54 -22.08 -7.83
CA TYR A 74 5.79 -23.46 -7.42
C TYR A 74 5.79 -24.46 -8.58
N ALA A 75 5.65 -23.99 -9.82
CA ALA A 75 5.53 -24.82 -11.01
C ALA A 75 4.48 -25.95 -10.85
N LEU A 76 3.33 -25.64 -10.26
CA LEU A 76 2.28 -26.63 -10.00
C LEU A 76 1.66 -27.07 -11.33
N VAL A 77 1.57 -28.37 -11.55
CA VAL A 77 0.94 -28.95 -12.74
C VAL A 77 -0.49 -29.35 -12.41
N SER A 78 -1.38 -29.24 -13.39
CA SER A 78 -2.79 -29.70 -13.29
C SER A 78 -3.59 -29.06 -12.15
N VAL A 79 -3.46 -27.75 -11.95
CA VAL A 79 -4.33 -26.98 -11.06
C VAL A 79 -5.53 -26.47 -11.84
N GLU A 80 -6.75 -26.89 -11.46
CA GLU A 80 -7.97 -26.42 -12.10
C GLU A 80 -8.44 -25.10 -11.49
N ALA A 81 -7.89 -23.98 -11.97
CA ALA A 81 -8.28 -22.63 -11.54
C ALA A 81 -9.81 -22.35 -11.56
N PRO A 82 -10.63 -22.90 -12.49
CA PRO A 82 -12.08 -22.73 -12.45
C PRO A 82 -12.75 -23.24 -11.18
N LEU A 83 -12.17 -24.22 -10.48
CA LEU A 83 -12.70 -24.76 -9.23
C LEU A 83 -12.58 -23.76 -8.07
N PHE A 84 -11.64 -22.81 -8.16
CA PHE A 84 -11.41 -21.79 -7.14
C PHE A 84 -12.13 -20.48 -7.45
N HIS A 85 -12.85 -20.40 -8.59
CA HIS A 85 -13.38 -19.14 -9.11
C HIS A 85 -14.47 -18.52 -8.23
N SER A 86 -15.20 -19.34 -7.49
CA SER A 86 -16.25 -18.91 -6.55
C SER A 86 -15.76 -18.78 -5.10
N LEU A 87 -14.51 -19.13 -4.81
CA LEU A 87 -13.96 -19.09 -3.45
C LEU A 87 -13.46 -17.69 -3.13
N ASP A 88 -13.89 -17.16 -2.00
CA ASP A 88 -13.28 -15.98 -1.41
C ASP A 88 -12.17 -16.38 -0.42
N GLY A 89 -11.48 -15.39 0.13
CA GLY A 89 -10.40 -15.62 1.09
C GLY A 89 -10.83 -16.33 2.36
N LYS A 90 -12.07 -16.09 2.80
CA LYS A 90 -12.61 -16.67 4.03
C LYS A 90 -12.87 -18.15 3.85
N ASP A 91 -13.48 -18.52 2.73
CA ASP A 91 -13.76 -19.91 2.43
C ASP A 91 -12.46 -20.66 2.13
N LEU A 92 -11.52 -20.05 1.40
CA LEU A 92 -10.20 -20.60 1.17
C LEU A 92 -9.42 -20.88 2.48
N CYS A 93 -9.47 -19.96 3.45
CA CYS A 93 -8.81 -20.15 4.75
C CYS A 93 -9.50 -21.18 5.66
N LYS A 94 -10.77 -21.51 5.42
CA LYS A 94 -11.49 -22.56 6.16
C LYS A 94 -11.25 -23.95 5.59
N MET A 95 -10.82 -24.04 4.32
CA MET A 95 -10.57 -25.33 3.67
C MET A 95 -9.52 -26.13 4.43
N THR A 96 -9.84 -27.40 4.67
CA THR A 96 -8.87 -28.36 5.20
C THR A 96 -7.95 -28.87 4.08
N LYS A 97 -6.90 -29.59 4.46
CA LYS A 97 -6.05 -30.31 3.50
C LYS A 97 -6.87 -31.26 2.62
N GLU A 98 -7.85 -31.94 3.20
CA GLU A 98 -8.71 -32.85 2.46
C GLU A 98 -9.56 -32.11 1.43
N ASP A 99 -10.16 -30.98 1.80
CA ASP A 99 -10.96 -30.15 0.88
C ASP A 99 -10.10 -29.61 -0.27
N MET A 100 -8.90 -29.11 0.04
CA MET A 100 -7.98 -28.57 -0.95
C MET A 100 -7.50 -29.68 -1.92
N ALA A 101 -7.30 -30.89 -1.41
CA ALA A 101 -6.94 -32.08 -2.19
C ALA A 101 -8.11 -32.69 -2.97
N GLN A 102 -9.36 -32.25 -2.79
CA GLN A 102 -10.45 -32.56 -3.72
C GLN A 102 -10.43 -31.64 -4.95
N LEU A 103 -9.92 -30.42 -4.81
CA LEU A 103 -9.83 -29.44 -5.92
C LEU A 103 -8.53 -29.56 -6.72
N THR A 104 -7.49 -30.15 -6.14
CA THR A 104 -6.20 -30.37 -6.80
C THR A 104 -5.52 -31.64 -6.28
N SER A 105 -4.23 -31.85 -6.53
CA SER A 105 -3.49 -32.99 -5.98
C SER A 105 -3.13 -32.78 -4.49
N ALA A 106 -2.92 -33.87 -3.75
CA ALA A 106 -2.48 -33.80 -2.35
C ALA A 106 -1.17 -33.00 -2.17
N TYR A 107 -0.25 -33.09 -3.14
CA TYR A 107 0.99 -32.31 -3.15
C TYR A 107 0.72 -30.81 -3.33
N ASN A 108 -0.11 -30.44 -4.31
CA ASN A 108 -0.47 -29.05 -4.55
C ASN A 108 -1.23 -28.46 -3.36
N ALA A 109 -2.11 -29.24 -2.73
CA ALA A 109 -2.84 -28.86 -1.53
C ALA A 109 -1.88 -28.46 -0.38
N ASP A 110 -0.84 -29.26 -0.12
CA ASP A 110 0.17 -28.97 0.90
C ASP A 110 0.94 -27.68 0.62
N MET A 111 1.34 -27.46 -0.63
CA MET A 111 2.06 -26.24 -1.06
C MET A 111 1.19 -25.00 -0.89
N LEU A 112 -0.05 -25.05 -1.36
CA LEU A 112 -0.99 -23.94 -1.30
C LEU A 112 -1.38 -23.60 0.15
N LEU A 113 -1.70 -24.59 0.97
CA LEU A 113 -2.05 -24.38 2.38
C LEU A 113 -0.86 -23.89 3.21
N SER A 114 0.36 -24.39 2.94
CA SER A 114 1.57 -23.87 3.61
C SER A 114 1.74 -22.39 3.35
N HIS A 115 1.55 -21.95 2.10
CA HIS A 115 1.67 -20.54 1.76
C HIS A 115 0.56 -19.69 2.39
N LEU A 116 -0.69 -20.18 2.42
CA LEU A 116 -1.78 -19.50 3.12
C LEU A 116 -1.49 -19.32 4.62
N ASN A 117 -0.94 -20.34 5.28
CA ASN A 117 -0.55 -20.22 6.69
C ASN A 117 0.58 -19.23 6.89
N TYR A 118 1.61 -19.24 6.03
CA TYR A 118 2.68 -18.26 6.06
C TYR A 118 2.15 -16.82 5.98
N LEU A 119 1.19 -16.55 5.08
CA LEU A 119 0.58 -15.21 4.97
C LEU A 119 -0.23 -14.80 6.21
N ARG A 120 -0.84 -15.76 6.91
CA ARG A 120 -1.62 -15.50 8.14
C ARG A 120 -0.76 -15.26 9.36
N GLU A 121 0.43 -15.87 9.41
CA GLU A 121 1.37 -15.79 10.53
C GLU A 121 2.43 -14.69 10.36
N SER A 122 2.44 -13.98 9.22
CA SER A 122 3.40 -12.92 8.88
C SER A 122 2.92 -11.51 9.22
#